data_AF-A0A560KL38-F1
#
_entry.id   AF-A0A560KL38-F1
#
_cell.length_a   1.000
_cell.length_b   1.000
_cell.length_c   1.000
_cell.angle_alpha   90.00
_cell.angle_beta   90.00
_cell.angle_gamma   90.00
#
_symmetry.space_group_name_H-M   'P 1'
#
loop_
_entity.id
_entity.type
_entity.pdbx_description
1 polymer ?
#
loop_
_entity_poly.entity_id
_entity_poly.type
_entity_poly.pdbx_seq_one_letter_code
_entity_poly.pdbx_strand_id
1 'polypeptide(L)'
;MHVGRASGDLYQWQRIGFPSSNLPRRNAPQIKVAIRTISMHGLIRIPGAPASNFDTGKGLTVADLINVGDEAEGYAEIVALEIVFTQATPGQYYQVFAVDPDRGN
;
A
#
# COMPACT_ATOMS: atom_id res chain seq x y z
N MET A 1 -4.66 13.58 -2.51
CA MET A 1 -4.90 13.28 -3.94
C MET A 1 -4.83 11.76 -4.12
N HIS A 2 -5.77 11.16 -4.86
CA HIS A 2 -5.90 9.70 -5.02
C HIS A 2 -5.21 9.24 -6.31
N VAL A 3 -4.36 8.20 -6.23
CA VAL A 3 -3.76 7.58 -7.42
C VAL A 3 -4.68 6.44 -7.86
N GLY A 4 -5.50 6.67 -8.90
CA GLY A 4 -6.29 5.63 -9.54
C GLY A 4 -5.44 4.85 -10.55
N ARG A 5 -5.42 3.52 -10.46
CA ARG A 5 -4.72 2.63 -11.42
C ARG A 5 -5.61 1.48 -11.83
N ALA A 6 -5.50 1.03 -13.08
CA ALA A 6 -6.07 -0.24 -13.49
C ALA A 6 -5.25 -1.38 -12.88
N SER A 7 -5.90 -2.47 -12.48
CA SER A 7 -5.22 -3.72 -12.11
C SER A 7 -4.39 -4.18 -13.31
N GLY A 8 -3.06 -4.24 -13.14
CA GLY A 8 -2.23 -4.96 -14.10
C GLY A 8 -2.33 -6.47 -13.92
N ASP A 9 -1.39 -7.21 -14.51
CA ASP A 9 -1.39 -8.67 -14.51
C ASP A 9 -1.41 -9.26 -13.09
N LEU A 10 -2.14 -10.36 -12.93
CA LEU A 10 -2.12 -11.16 -11.70
C LEU A 10 -0.71 -11.72 -11.49
N TYR A 11 -0.34 -11.88 -10.22
CA TYR A 11 0.93 -12.46 -9.77
C TYR A 11 2.19 -11.66 -10.17
N GLN A 12 2.03 -10.45 -10.71
CA GLN A 12 3.13 -9.53 -10.98
C GLN A 12 3.15 -8.35 -10.02
N TRP A 13 4.32 -8.08 -9.44
CA TRP A 13 4.54 -6.92 -8.59
C TRP A 13 4.51 -5.64 -9.42
N GLN A 14 3.67 -4.70 -8.99
CA GLN A 14 3.49 -3.39 -9.61
C GLN A 14 3.95 -2.31 -8.63
N ARG A 15 4.84 -1.44 -9.11
CA ARG A 15 5.38 -0.34 -8.29
C ARG A 15 4.47 0.89 -8.36
N ILE A 16 3.98 1.34 -7.21
CA ILE A 16 3.17 2.53 -7.03
C ILE A 16 4.04 3.62 -6.42
N GLY A 17 4.32 4.67 -7.19
CA GLY A 17 5.01 5.85 -6.66
C GLY A 17 4.16 6.54 -5.60
N PHE A 18 4.76 6.90 -4.48
CA PHE A 18 4.09 7.60 -3.39
C PHE A 18 4.50 9.09 -3.39
N PRO A 19 3.61 10.02 -3.80
CA PRO A 19 3.93 11.44 -3.83
C PRO A 19 4.43 11.97 -2.48
N SER A 20 5.34 12.94 -2.52
CA SER A 20 5.93 13.64 -1.37
C SER A 20 4.91 14.08 -0.32
N SER A 21 3.73 14.52 -0.74
CA SER A 21 2.67 15.07 0.11
C SER A 21 1.76 14.05 0.79
N ASN A 22 1.88 12.75 0.51
CA ASN A 22 0.90 11.76 0.95
C ASN A 22 1.27 11.04 2.26
N LEU A 23 2.46 11.23 2.83
CA LEU A 23 2.89 10.59 4.09
C LEU A 23 3.31 11.64 5.11
N PRO A 24 2.71 11.66 6.32
CA PRO A 24 3.15 12.56 7.40
C PRO A 24 4.60 12.27 7.84
N ARG A 25 5.01 10.99 7.82
CA ARG A 25 6.35 10.53 8.19
C ARG A 25 6.83 9.46 7.20
N ARG A 26 7.87 9.79 6.43
CA ARG A 26 8.43 8.90 5.39
C ARG A 26 9.41 7.85 5.91
N ASN A 27 9.95 8.06 7.10
CA ASN A 27 10.88 7.13 7.77
C ASN A 27 10.21 6.55 9.03
N ALA A 28 8.89 6.36 8.98
CA ALA A 28 8.17 5.73 10.08
C ALA A 28 8.50 4.23 10.13
N PRO A 29 8.51 3.61 11.32
CA PRO A 29 8.66 2.15 11.47
C PRO A 29 7.55 1.38 10.76
N GLN A 30 6.36 1.98 10.68
CA GLN A 30 5.17 1.41 10.10
C GLN A 30 4.31 2.52 9.50
N ILE A 31 3.59 2.19 8.43
CA ILE A 31 2.55 3.03 7.86
C ILE A 31 1.27 2.23 7.66
N LYS A 32 0.13 2.93 7.66
CA LYS A 32 -1.16 2.38 7.27
C LYS A 32 -1.48 2.80 5.85
N VAL A 33 -1.93 1.87 5.03
CA VAL A 33 -2.30 2.12 3.64
C VAL A 33 -3.71 1.60 3.40
N ALA A 34 -4.58 2.48 2.91
CA ALA A 34 -5.91 2.12 2.46
C ALA A 34 -5.88 1.76 0.97
N ILE A 35 -6.60 0.69 0.63
CA ILE A 35 -6.83 0.24 -0.74
C ILE A 35 -8.34 0.24 -0.97
N ARG A 36 -8.79 1.01 -1.97
CA ARG A 36 -10.21 1.13 -2.33
C ARG A 36 -10.47 0.57 -3.71
N THR A 37 -11.28 -0.48 -3.78
CA THR A 37 -11.74 -1.14 -5.02
C THR A 37 -12.76 -2.23 -4.73
N ILE A 38 -13.52 -2.67 -5.74
CA ILE A 38 -14.58 -3.67 -5.59
C ILE A 38 -14.01 -5.11 -5.64
N SER A 39 -13.86 -5.80 -4.51
CA SER A 39 -13.50 -7.23 -4.49
C SER A 39 -12.17 -7.60 -5.17
N MET A 40 -11.03 -7.23 -4.56
CA MET A 40 -9.69 -7.68 -4.93
C MET A 40 -8.95 -8.31 -3.74
N HIS A 41 -8.07 -9.26 -4.05
CA HIS A 41 -7.17 -9.88 -3.09
C HIS A 41 -5.72 -9.82 -3.59
N GLY A 42 -4.78 -9.72 -2.66
CA GLY A 42 -3.38 -9.73 -3.01
C GLY A 42 -2.46 -9.42 -1.85
N LEU A 43 -1.24 -9.02 -2.20
CA LEU A 43 -0.21 -8.61 -1.27
C LEU A 43 0.22 -7.18 -1.57
N ILE A 44 0.57 -6.45 -0.52
CA ILE A 44 1.11 -5.09 -0.59
C ILE A 44 2.31 -4.95 0.35
N ARG A 45 3.32 -4.18 -0.04
CA ARG A 45 4.51 -3.93 0.77
C ARG A 45 5.18 -2.60 0.46
N ILE A 46 6.07 -2.19 1.35
CA ILE A 46 7.14 -1.23 1.03
C ILE A 46 8.23 -2.02 0.25
N PRO A 47 8.83 -1.47 -0.81
CA PRO A 47 9.90 -2.16 -1.54
C PRO A 47 11.02 -2.64 -0.61
N GLY A 48 11.35 -3.93 -0.68
CA GLY A 48 12.36 -4.56 0.18
C GLY A 48 11.87 -4.96 1.59
N ALA A 49 10.64 -4.61 1.97
CA ALA A 49 10.05 -4.97 3.26
C ALA A 49 9.18 -6.25 3.18
N PRO A 50 8.79 -6.83 4.33
CA PRO A 50 7.77 -7.88 4.39
C PRO A 50 6.45 -7.45 3.75
N ALA A 51 5.72 -8.41 3.17
CA ALA A 51 4.43 -8.15 2.55
C ALA A 51 3.26 -8.44 3.49
N SER A 52 2.21 -7.64 3.34
CA SER A 52 0.93 -7.78 4.05
C SER A 52 -0.15 -8.20 3.08
N ASN A 53 -1.03 -9.10 3.53
CA ASN A 53 -2.22 -9.47 2.77
C ASN A 53 -3.22 -8.30 2.76
N PHE A 54 -3.96 -8.17 1.66
CA PHE A 54 -5.14 -7.31 1.61
C PHE A 54 -6.31 -8.06 0.98
N ASP A 55 -7.50 -7.74 1.47
CA ASP A 55 -8.78 -8.18 0.93
C ASP A 55 -9.71 -6.98 0.95
N THR A 56 -10.09 -6.49 -0.22
CA THR A 56 -10.97 -5.33 -0.32
C THR A 56 -12.45 -5.67 -0.26
N GLY A 57 -12.85 -6.94 -0.36
CA GLY A 57 -14.22 -7.47 -0.36
C GLY A 57 -15.34 -6.45 -0.61
N LYS A 58 -15.67 -5.66 0.43
CA LYS A 58 -16.72 -4.63 0.49
C LYS A 58 -16.36 -3.23 -0.05
N GLY A 59 -15.24 -3.06 -0.75
CA GLY A 59 -14.87 -1.80 -1.40
C GLY A 59 -13.65 -1.07 -0.81
N LEU A 60 -13.24 -1.38 0.43
CA LEU A 60 -12.15 -0.71 1.13
C LEU A 60 -11.50 -1.64 2.14
N THR A 61 -10.17 -1.62 2.22
CA THR A 61 -9.39 -2.28 3.27
C THR A 61 -8.21 -1.41 3.68
N VAL A 62 -7.71 -1.62 4.90
CA VAL A 62 -6.51 -0.95 5.41
C VAL A 62 -5.48 -2.02 5.75
N ALA A 63 -4.28 -1.88 5.19
CA ALA A 63 -3.15 -2.74 5.45
C ALA A 63 -2.08 -1.99 6.25
N ASP A 64 -1.59 -2.65 7.29
CA ASP A 64 -0.41 -2.24 8.05
C ASP A 64 0.86 -2.71 7.32
N LEU A 65 1.76 -1.79 7.02
CA LEU A 65 3.02 -2.08 6.34
C LEU A 65 4.20 -1.72 7.23
N ILE A 66 5.07 -2.69 7.47
CA ILE A 66 6.31 -2.52 8.24
C ILE A 66 7.39 -1.96 7.29
N ASN A 67 8.14 -0.97 7.75
CA ASN A 67 9.23 -0.38 6.99
C ASN A 67 10.54 -1.17 7.17
N VAL A 68 11.47 -1.01 6.24
CA VAL A 68 12.83 -1.57 6.36
C VAL A 68 13.65 -0.68 7.28
N GLY A 69 14.44 -1.31 8.16
CA GLY A 69 15.30 -0.65 9.13
C GLY A 69 14.89 -1.01 10.56
N ASP A 70 15.52 -0.34 11.51
CA ASP A 70 15.28 -0.53 12.94
C ASP A 70 15.52 0.77 13.71
N GLU A 71 15.33 0.73 15.03
CA GLU A 71 15.49 1.92 15.88
C GLU A 71 16.95 2.37 16.04
N ALA A 72 17.93 1.49 15.81
CA ALA A 72 19.35 1.80 15.97
C ALA A 72 19.94 2.46 14.72
N GLU A 73 19.64 1.93 13.54
CA GLU A 73 20.17 2.39 12.25
C GLU A 73 19.21 3.36 11.52
N GLY A 74 17.96 3.45 11.99
CA GLY A 74 16.91 4.25 11.38
C GLY A 74 16.16 3.51 10.27
N TYR A 75 15.00 4.05 9.91
CA TYR A 75 14.12 3.47 8.91
C TYR A 75 14.33 4.09 7.52
N ALA A 76 14.17 3.28 6.47
CA ALA A 76 14.29 3.71 5.08
C ALA A 76 13.23 4.75 4.70
N GLU A 77 13.53 5.61 3.73
CA GLU A 77 12.54 6.54 3.19
C GLU A 77 11.51 5.79 2.32
N ILE A 78 10.24 5.94 2.66
CA ILE A 78 9.12 5.35 1.91
C ILE A 78 8.78 6.27 0.72
N VAL A 79 9.29 5.89 -0.46
CA VAL A 79 9.05 6.60 -1.73
C VAL A 79 8.08 5.90 -2.67
N ALA A 80 7.79 4.63 -2.41
CA ALA A 80 6.92 3.80 -3.23
C ALA A 80 6.31 2.65 -2.42
N LEU A 81 5.27 2.05 -2.97
CA LEU A 81 4.70 0.78 -2.55
C LEU A 81 4.78 -0.22 -3.70
N GLU A 82 4.73 -1.50 -3.38
CA GLU A 82 4.58 -2.58 -4.34
C GLU A 82 3.29 -3.35 -4.03
N ILE A 83 2.50 -3.62 -5.06
CA ILE A 83 1.26 -4.40 -4.95
C ILE A 83 1.28 -5.54 -5.95
N VAL A 84 0.77 -6.70 -5.56
CA VAL A 84 0.51 -7.82 -6.47
C VAL A 84 -0.91 -8.33 -6.23
N PHE A 85 -1.63 -8.60 -7.30
CA PHE A 85 -2.97 -9.14 -7.26
C PHE A 85 -2.92 -10.66 -7.38
N THR A 86 -3.55 -11.37 -6.46
CA THR A 86 -3.80 -12.81 -6.57
C THR A 86 -5.19 -13.07 -7.16
N GLN A 87 -6.11 -12.13 -6.98
CA GLN A 87 -7.43 -12.14 -7.57
C GLN A 87 -7.92 -10.71 -7.82
N ALA A 88 -8.23 -10.40 -9.07
CA ALA A 88 -8.81 -9.12 -9.50
C ALA A 88 -9.59 -9.31 -10.80
N THR A 89 -10.64 -8.53 -11.02
CA THR A 89 -11.29 -8.46 -12.32
C THR A 89 -10.37 -7.72 -13.31
N PRO A 90 -10.14 -8.24 -14.53
CA PRO A 90 -9.30 -7.57 -15.51
C PRO A 90 -9.77 -6.13 -15.80
N GLY A 91 -8.83 -5.18 -15.85
CA GLY A 91 -9.12 -3.77 -16.13
C GLY A 91 -9.81 -3.01 -15.00
N GLN A 92 -9.97 -3.61 -13.82
CA GLN A 92 -10.64 -2.97 -12.70
C GLN A 92 -9.74 -1.90 -12.05
N TYR A 93 -10.32 -0.74 -11.75
CA TYR A 93 -9.59 0.35 -11.13
C TYR A 93 -9.53 0.21 -9.60
N TYR A 94 -8.38 0.56 -9.03
CA TYR A 94 -8.16 0.65 -7.59
C TYR A 94 -7.45 1.95 -7.23
N GLN A 95 -7.63 2.38 -5.98
CA GLN A 95 -6.94 3.53 -5.40
C GLN A 95 -6.15 3.09 -4.17
N VAL A 96 -4.95 3.65 -4.00
CA VAL A 96 -4.09 3.44 -2.84
C VAL A 96 -3.73 4.79 -2.24
N PHE A 97 -3.84 4.92 -0.92
CA PHE A 97 -3.46 6.14 -0.18
C PHE A 97 -3.05 5.82 1.25
N ALA A 98 -2.16 6.63 1.80
CA ALA A 98 -1.71 6.42 3.17
C ALA A 98 -2.77 6.99 4.12
N VAL A 99 -2.89 6.33 5.26
CA VAL A 99 -3.76 6.72 6.34
C VAL A 99 -2.88 7.21 7.46
N ASP A 100 -3.24 8.36 8.01
CA ASP A 100 -2.57 8.90 9.19
C ASP A 100 -2.90 8.00 10.40
N PRO A 101 -1.91 7.42 11.08
CA PRO A 101 -2.15 6.59 12.25
C PRO A 101 -2.83 7.36 13.40
N ASP A 102 -2.68 8.69 13.46
CA ASP A 102 -3.24 9.54 14.52
C ASP A 102 -4.63 10.11 14.19
N ARG A 103 -5.12 9.91 12.95
CA ARG A 103 -6.44 10.41 12.52
C ARG A 103 -7.49 9.28 12.55
N GLY A 104 -7.55 8.62 13.69
CA GLY A 104 -8.55 7.61 14.03
C GLY A 104 -9.06 7.82 15.45
N ASN A 105 -9.79 8.91 15.67
CA ASN A 105 -10.79 9.03 16.74
C ASN A 105 -11.88 10.02 16.31
#